data_AF-A0AAD5TWY3-F1
#
_entry.id   AF-A0AAD5TWY3-F1
#
_cell.length_a   1.000
_cell.length_b   1.000
_cell.length_c   1.000
_cell.angle_alpha   90.00
_cell.angle_beta   90.00
_cell.angle_gamma   90.00
#
_symmetry.space_group_name_H-M   'P 1'
#
loop_
_entity.id
_entity.type
_entity.pdbx_description
1 polymer ?
#
loop_
_entity_poly.entity_id
_entity_poly.type
_entity_poly.pdbx_seq_one_letter_code
_entity_poly.pdbx_strand_id
1 'polypeptide(L)'
;GGEILFDKEKCKIVKDVHLQYLISGADIITTATYQISLPAAILLANEARNEFLEKNKTKRKPLIALSLGCYGAFLANGSEYTGNYGNVTEDEVYNFHLERLKTFLNFENFNDFIDILAFETIPNAFEVKVLKNLFQNFDLMK
;
A
#
# COMPACT_ATOMS: atom_id res chain seq x y z
N GLY A 1 11.71 13.93 -7.13
CA GLY A 1 11.32 12.74 -7.93
C GLY A 1 9.82 12.51 -7.95
N GLY A 2 9.01 13.56 -8.17
CA GLY A 2 7.54 13.45 -8.22
C GLY A 2 6.93 13.60 -9.61
N GLU A 3 7.68 14.07 -10.61
CA GLU A 3 7.16 14.31 -11.97
C GLU A 3 6.96 13.01 -12.78
N ILE A 4 7.62 11.91 -12.40
CA ILE A 4 7.58 10.65 -13.15
C ILE A 4 6.23 9.91 -12.98
N LEU A 5 5.46 10.24 -11.95
CA LEU A 5 4.18 9.59 -11.61
C LEU A 5 2.94 10.29 -12.19
N PHE A 6 3.11 11.35 -13.00
CA PHE A 6 2.02 12.01 -13.72
C PHE A 6 2.09 11.81 -15.25
N ASP A 7 2.96 10.90 -15.69
CA ASP A 7 2.90 10.39 -17.05
C ASP A 7 1.64 9.52 -17.20
N LYS A 8 0.66 10.05 -17.94
CA LYS A 8 -0.65 9.39 -18.17
C LYS A 8 -0.49 7.98 -18.71
N GLU A 9 0.54 7.72 -19.52
CA GLU A 9 0.79 6.41 -20.09
C GLU A 9 1.25 5.41 -19.01
N LYS A 10 2.13 5.84 -18.10
CA LYS A 10 2.58 5.01 -16.98
C LYS A 10 1.47 4.73 -15.98
N CYS A 11 0.64 5.72 -15.66
CA CYS A 11 -0.54 5.51 -14.81
C CYS A 11 -1.50 4.47 -15.41
N LYS A 12 -1.71 4.53 -16.74
CA LYS A 12 -2.54 3.55 -17.46
C LYS A 12 -1.97 2.14 -17.33
N ILE A 13 -0.65 1.96 -17.44
CA ILE A 13 -0.03 0.64 -17.27
C ILE A 13 -0.31 0.06 -15.88
N VAL A 14 -0.18 0.85 -14.81
CA VAL A 14 -0.46 0.36 -13.45
C VAL A 14 -1.92 -0.08 -13.29
N LYS A 15 -2.88 0.73 -13.77
CA LYS A 15 -4.30 0.35 -13.78
C LYS A 15 -4.54 -0.94 -14.57
N ASP A 16 -3.98 -1.03 -15.78
CA ASP A 16 -4.16 -2.18 -16.66
C ASP A 16 -3.61 -3.46 -16.03
N VAL A 17 -2.48 -3.40 -15.31
CA VAL A 17 -1.94 -4.54 -14.54
C VAL A 17 -2.92 -5.00 -13.45
N HIS A 18 -3.47 -4.08 -12.65
CA HIS A 18 -4.49 -4.43 -11.66
C HIS A 18 -5.72 -5.10 -12.30
N LEU A 19 -6.20 -4.55 -13.42
CA LEU A 19 -7.33 -5.12 -14.16
C LEU A 19 -7.03 -6.54 -14.66
N GLN A 20 -5.82 -6.78 -15.19
CA GLN A 20 -5.42 -8.12 -15.63
C GLN A 20 -5.37 -9.14 -14.49
N TYR A 21 -4.92 -8.75 -13.29
CA TYR A 21 -4.99 -9.63 -12.12
C TYR A 21 -6.43 -9.98 -11.76
N LEU A 22 -7.35 -9.00 -11.77
CA LEU A 22 -8.77 -9.23 -11.49
C LEU A 22 -9.42 -10.17 -12.52
N ILE A 23 -9.15 -9.94 -13.82
CA ILE A 23 -9.59 -10.81 -14.92
C ILE A 23 -9.04 -12.23 -14.76
N SER A 24 -7.80 -12.35 -14.31
CA SER A 24 -7.14 -13.64 -14.07
C SER A 24 -7.65 -14.37 -12.82
N GLY A 25 -8.55 -13.76 -12.05
CA GLY A 25 -9.21 -14.39 -10.90
C GLY A 25 -8.76 -13.89 -9.53
N ALA A 26 -7.92 -12.86 -9.44
CA ALA A 26 -7.51 -12.30 -8.15
C ALA A 26 -8.70 -11.68 -7.42
N ASP A 27 -8.98 -12.14 -6.20
CA ASP A 27 -10.03 -11.58 -5.34
C ASP A 27 -9.52 -10.45 -4.44
N ILE A 28 -8.21 -10.28 -4.33
CA ILE A 28 -7.57 -9.15 -3.66
C ILE A 28 -6.46 -8.64 -4.57
N ILE A 29 -6.40 -7.34 -4.79
CA ILE A 29 -5.26 -6.66 -5.42
C ILE A 29 -4.60 -5.73 -4.40
N THR A 30 -3.28 -5.63 -4.46
CA THR A 30 -2.53 -4.65 -3.66
C THR A 30 -2.30 -3.38 -4.46
N THR A 31 -2.32 -2.21 -3.81
CA THR A 31 -1.93 -0.95 -4.43
C THR A 31 -0.42 -0.93 -4.74
N ALA A 32 -0.01 -0.14 -5.73
CA ALA A 32 1.41 0.07 -6.05
C ALA A 32 2.11 1.06 -5.08
N THR A 33 2.00 0.81 -3.76
CA THR A 33 2.43 1.73 -2.70
C THR A 33 3.49 1.13 -1.76
N TYR A 34 4.03 -0.05 -2.08
CA TYR A 34 5.03 -0.75 -1.27
C TYR A 34 6.15 0.16 -0.74
N GLN A 35 6.76 0.97 -1.61
CA GLN A 35 7.81 1.93 -1.26
C GLN A 35 7.38 3.40 -1.28
N ILE A 36 6.20 3.73 -1.82
CA ILE A 36 5.82 5.12 -2.12
C ILE A 36 4.53 5.49 -1.40
N SER A 37 4.49 6.70 -0.82
CA SER A 37 3.29 7.27 -0.20
C SER A 37 2.54 8.18 -1.16
N LEU A 38 2.05 7.61 -2.28
CA LEU A 38 1.32 8.38 -3.30
C LEU A 38 -0.15 7.94 -3.36
N PRO A 39 -1.11 8.76 -2.88
CA PRO A 39 -2.53 8.42 -2.92
C PRO A 39 -3.09 8.14 -4.32
N ALA A 40 -2.50 8.71 -5.38
CA ALA A 40 -2.92 8.43 -6.76
C ALA A 40 -2.85 6.93 -7.13
N ALA A 41 -2.00 6.13 -6.49
CA ALA A 41 -1.96 4.68 -6.70
C ALA A 41 -3.23 3.97 -6.19
N ILE A 42 -3.91 4.52 -5.17
CA ILE A 42 -5.20 4.02 -4.69
C ILE A 42 -6.27 4.20 -5.77
N LEU A 43 -6.28 5.37 -6.41
CA LEU A 43 -7.21 5.67 -7.50
C LEU A 43 -7.10 4.65 -8.64
N LEU A 44 -5.86 4.34 -9.07
CA LEU A 44 -5.63 3.40 -10.17
C LEU A 44 -6.12 1.98 -9.83
N ALA A 45 -5.91 1.51 -8.59
CA ALA A 45 -6.44 0.22 -8.17
C ALA A 45 -7.99 0.22 -8.13
N ASN A 46 -8.60 1.30 -7.65
CA ASN A 46 -10.06 1.43 -7.59
C ASN A 46 -10.69 1.55 -8.98
N GLU A 47 -10.09 2.31 -9.90
CA GLU A 47 -10.52 2.39 -11.30
C GLU A 47 -10.50 1.01 -11.97
N ALA A 48 -9.44 0.22 -11.75
CA ALA A 48 -9.35 -1.15 -12.25
C ALA A 48 -10.46 -2.06 -11.68
N ARG A 49 -10.73 -1.95 -10.37
CA ARG A 49 -11.82 -2.67 -9.69
C ARG A 49 -13.18 -2.32 -10.28
N ASN A 50 -13.46 -1.02 -10.45
CA ASN A 50 -14.74 -0.56 -11.01
C ASN A 50 -14.91 -1.02 -12.45
N GLU A 51 -13.88 -0.87 -13.29
CA GLU A 51 -13.91 -1.33 -14.68
C GLU A 51 -14.15 -2.85 -14.77
N PHE A 52 -13.52 -3.63 -13.88
CA PHE A 52 -13.74 -5.07 -13.80
C PHE A 52 -15.20 -5.40 -13.45
N LEU A 53 -15.76 -4.76 -12.41
CA LEU A 53 -17.13 -5.00 -11.95
C LEU A 53 -18.17 -4.62 -13.01
N GLU A 54 -17.98 -3.48 -13.69
CA GLU A 54 -18.87 -3.00 -14.75
C GLU A 54 -18.88 -3.94 -15.96
N LYS A 55 -17.70 -4.39 -16.41
CA LYS A 55 -17.58 -5.18 -17.64
C LYS A 55 -17.96 -6.65 -17.49
N ASN A 56 -17.76 -7.25 -16.31
CA ASN A 56 -17.86 -8.71 -16.15
C ASN A 56 -19.18 -9.19 -15.52
N LYS A 57 -20.09 -8.27 -15.12
CA LYS A 57 -21.41 -8.58 -14.49
C LYS A 57 -21.34 -9.74 -13.49
N THR A 58 -20.28 -9.74 -12.68
CA THR A 58 -19.92 -10.84 -11.78
C THR A 58 -20.50 -10.64 -10.39
N LYS A 59 -20.65 -11.74 -9.63
CA LYS A 59 -20.96 -11.68 -8.19
C LYS A 59 -19.73 -11.50 -7.31
N ARG A 60 -18.52 -11.56 -7.90
CA ARG A 60 -17.25 -11.35 -7.18
C ARG A 60 -17.20 -9.93 -6.64
N LYS A 61 -16.61 -9.77 -5.45
CA LYS A 61 -16.37 -8.48 -4.80
C LYS A 61 -14.89 -8.35 -4.47
N PRO A 62 -14.05 -8.01 -5.46
CA PRO A 62 -12.62 -7.92 -5.22
C PRO A 62 -12.30 -6.82 -4.21
N LEU A 63 -11.37 -7.10 -3.31
CA LEU A 63 -10.89 -6.16 -2.29
C LEU A 63 -9.60 -5.47 -2.76
N ILE A 64 -9.36 -4.26 -2.25
CA ILE A 64 -8.13 -3.53 -2.46
C ILE A 64 -7.38 -3.43 -1.12
N ALA A 65 -6.16 -3.94 -1.11
CA ALA A 65 -5.26 -3.84 0.02
C ALA A 65 -4.25 -2.71 -0.21
N LEU A 66 -4.16 -1.76 0.73
CA LEU A 66 -3.10 -0.78 0.74
C LEU A 66 -1.78 -1.47 1.10
N SER A 67 -0.88 -1.58 0.13
CA SER A 67 0.47 -2.13 0.34
C SER A 67 1.35 -1.14 1.10
N LEU A 68 1.93 -1.60 2.21
CA LEU A 68 2.85 -0.85 3.06
C LEU A 68 4.09 -1.72 3.31
N GLY A 69 5.17 -1.44 2.60
CA GLY A 69 6.43 -2.16 2.75
C GLY A 69 7.18 -1.85 4.05
N CYS A 70 8.10 -2.74 4.42
CA CYS A 70 8.98 -2.57 5.56
C CYS A 70 9.88 -1.33 5.48
N TYR A 71 10.43 -0.94 6.62
CA TYR A 71 11.43 0.13 6.73
C TYR A 71 12.70 -0.20 5.92
N GLY A 72 13.09 -1.47 5.83
CA GLY A 72 14.25 -1.89 5.05
C GLY A 72 14.14 -1.60 3.55
N ALA A 73 12.92 -1.64 3.00
CA ALA A 73 12.66 -1.29 1.61
C ALA A 73 12.86 0.20 1.32
N PHE A 74 12.65 1.06 2.33
CA PHE A 74 12.93 2.49 2.26
C PHE A 74 14.44 2.79 2.29
N LEU A 75 15.23 1.99 3.03
CA LEU A 75 16.69 2.16 3.08
C LEU A 75 17.39 1.85 1.74
N ALA A 76 16.71 1.17 0.80
CA ALA A 76 17.22 0.83 -0.52
C ALA A 76 18.60 0.11 -0.52
N ASN A 77 18.90 -0.61 0.56
CA ASN A 77 20.17 -1.31 0.78
C ASN A 77 20.03 -2.84 0.87
N GLY A 78 18.86 -3.38 0.47
CA GLY A 78 18.55 -4.80 0.53
C GLY A 78 18.21 -5.33 1.92
N SER A 79 18.11 -4.45 2.93
CA SER A 79 17.76 -4.88 4.29
C SER A 79 16.33 -5.41 4.44
N GLU A 80 15.47 -5.22 3.43
CA GLU A 80 14.16 -5.88 3.33
C GLU A 80 14.24 -7.42 3.32
N TYR A 81 15.40 -8.01 3.01
CA TYR A 81 15.61 -9.47 3.07
C TYR A 81 16.43 -9.92 4.28
N THR A 82 17.22 -9.03 4.89
CA THR A 82 18.12 -9.39 6.00
C THR A 82 17.58 -8.99 7.35
N GLY A 83 16.69 -8.01 7.40
CA GLY A 83 16.21 -7.40 8.63
C GLY A 83 17.27 -6.60 9.40
N ASN A 84 18.46 -6.39 8.84
CA ASN A 84 19.49 -5.57 9.46
C ASN A 84 19.36 -4.11 9.01
N TYR A 85 18.69 -3.30 9.82
CA TYR A 85 18.46 -1.88 9.55
C TYR A 85 19.61 -0.99 10.04
N GLY A 86 20.66 -1.57 10.64
CA GLY A 86 21.72 -0.82 11.30
C GLY A 86 21.26 -0.25 12.65
N ASN A 87 21.83 0.89 13.04
CA ASN A 87 21.52 1.56 14.30
C ASN A 87 20.30 2.48 14.13
N VAL A 88 19.11 1.88 14.07
CA VAL A 88 17.83 2.60 14.04
C VAL A 88 17.08 2.39 15.35
N THR A 89 16.31 3.40 15.74
CA THR A 89 15.49 3.39 16.95
C THR A 89 14.06 2.94 16.67
N GLU A 90 13.34 2.49 17.71
CA GLU A 90 11.91 2.16 17.58
C GLU A 90 11.10 3.39 17.14
N ASP A 91 11.44 4.58 17.64
CA ASP A 91 10.75 5.84 17.32
C ASP A 91 10.93 6.25 15.85
N GLU A 92 12.12 6.05 15.27
CA GLU A 92 12.35 6.33 13.84
C GLU A 92 11.48 5.44 12.96
N VAL A 93 11.43 4.14 13.24
CA VAL A 93 10.60 3.18 12.49
C VAL A 93 9.11 3.43 12.73
N TYR A 94 8.73 3.80 13.95
CA TYR A 94 7.36 4.15 14.30
C TYR A 94 6.89 5.36 13.50
N ASN A 95 7.66 6.46 13.53
CA ASN A 95 7.31 7.69 12.83
C ASN A 95 7.31 7.49 11.32
N PHE A 96 8.21 6.68 10.78
CA PHE A 96 8.18 6.30 9.37
C PHE A 96 6.82 5.72 8.97
N HIS A 97 6.34 4.68 9.67
CA HIS A 97 5.05 4.05 9.35
C HIS A 97 3.87 4.97 9.64
N LEU A 98 3.93 5.74 10.72
CA LEU A 98 2.89 6.70 11.10
C LEU A 98 2.65 7.75 10.01
N GLU A 99 3.71 8.37 9.49
CA GLU A 99 3.59 9.41 8.47
C GLU A 99 3.08 8.85 7.13
N ARG A 100 3.47 7.62 6.78
CA ARG A 100 2.89 6.90 5.62
C ARG A 100 1.40 6.66 5.80
N LEU A 101 0.99 6.13 6.97
CA LEU A 101 -0.43 5.91 7.27
C LEU A 101 -1.22 7.22 7.21
N LYS A 102 -0.75 8.29 7.85
CA LYS A 102 -1.40 9.60 7.80
C LYS A 102 -1.58 10.11 6.37
N THR A 103 -0.56 9.93 5.52
CA THR A 103 -0.63 10.35 4.11
C THR A 103 -1.80 9.69 3.38
N PHE A 104 -2.02 8.39 3.61
CA PHE A 104 -3.11 7.66 2.98
C PHE A 104 -4.46 7.88 3.65
N LEU A 105 -4.51 7.90 4.98
CA LEU A 105 -5.76 8.08 5.73
C LEU A 105 -6.38 9.46 5.53
N ASN A 106 -5.56 10.48 5.27
CA ASN A 106 -6.02 11.83 4.93
C ASN A 106 -6.45 11.98 3.47
N PHE A 107 -6.37 10.92 2.66
CA PHE A 107 -6.86 10.94 1.28
C PHE A 107 -8.39 10.94 1.27
N GLU A 108 -8.98 11.95 0.62
CA GLU A 108 -10.42 12.03 0.35
C GLU A 108 -10.82 10.75 -0.40
N ASN A 109 -11.72 9.93 0.16
CA ASN A 109 -12.12 8.59 -0.31
C ASN A 109 -11.27 7.39 0.11
N PHE A 110 -10.32 7.53 1.05
CA PHE A 110 -9.57 6.37 1.55
C PHE A 110 -10.48 5.20 1.97
N ASN A 111 -11.49 5.46 2.81
CA ASN A 111 -12.42 4.45 3.34
C ASN A 111 -13.37 3.88 2.27
N ASP A 112 -13.56 4.55 1.15
CA ASP A 112 -14.39 4.05 0.05
C ASP A 112 -13.59 3.09 -0.85
N PHE A 113 -12.27 3.24 -0.90
CA PHE A 113 -11.42 2.59 -1.88
C PHE A 113 -10.56 1.47 -1.29
N ILE A 114 -10.13 1.58 -0.03
CA ILE A 114 -9.25 0.61 0.62
C ILE A 114 -10.04 -0.25 1.60
N ASP A 115 -9.92 -1.57 1.44
CA ASP A 115 -10.59 -2.56 2.29
C ASP A 115 -9.65 -3.14 3.36
N ILE A 116 -8.34 -3.18 3.08
CA ILE A 116 -7.33 -3.86 3.90
C ILE A 116 -6.06 -2.99 4.00
N LEU A 117 -5.45 -2.92 5.18
CA LEU A 117 -4.06 -2.46 5.34
C LEU A 117 -3.11 -3.67 5.30
N ALA A 118 -2.21 -3.73 4.32
CA ALA A 118 -1.26 -4.83 4.14
C ALA A 118 0.17 -4.37 4.42
N PHE A 119 0.62 -4.56 5.66
CA PHE A 119 2.04 -4.44 6.00
C PHE A 119 2.76 -5.70 5.53
N GLU A 120 3.57 -5.58 4.48
CA GLU A 120 4.13 -6.73 3.76
C GLU A 120 5.65 -6.72 3.72
N THR A 121 6.22 -7.92 3.59
CA THR A 121 7.67 -8.15 3.55
C THR A 121 8.38 -7.55 4.77
N ILE A 122 7.89 -7.83 5.98
CA ILE A 122 8.51 -7.41 7.24
C ILE A 122 9.55 -8.46 7.67
N PRO A 123 10.86 -8.22 7.54
CA PRO A 123 11.90 -9.23 7.72
C PRO A 123 12.32 -9.49 9.18
N ASN A 124 11.94 -8.64 10.13
CA ASN A 124 12.38 -8.77 11.52
C ASN A 124 11.27 -8.52 12.54
N ALA A 125 11.40 -9.14 13.72
CA ALA A 125 10.44 -9.01 14.80
C ALA A 125 10.48 -7.62 15.49
N PHE A 126 11.60 -6.90 15.34
CA PHE A 126 11.75 -5.54 15.86
C PHE A 126 10.72 -4.60 15.23
N GLU A 127 10.60 -4.60 13.92
CA GLU A 127 9.61 -3.81 13.20
C GLU A 127 8.18 -4.30 13.44
N VAL A 128 7.95 -5.61 13.54
CA VAL A 128 6.64 -6.15 13.92
C VAL A 128 6.19 -5.61 15.29
N LYS A 129 7.11 -5.50 16.26
CA LYS A 129 6.83 -4.91 17.58
C LYS A 129 6.47 -3.42 17.45
N VAL A 130 7.20 -2.67 16.64
CA VAL A 130 6.93 -1.25 16.37
C VAL A 130 5.57 -1.06 15.71
N LEU A 131 5.23 -1.87 14.70
CA LEU A 131 3.92 -1.86 14.05
C LEU A 131 2.81 -2.21 15.04
N LYS A 132 2.98 -3.24 15.86
CA LYS A 132 2.02 -3.56 16.93
C LYS A 132 1.78 -2.35 17.84
N ASN A 133 2.83 -1.66 18.26
CA ASN A 133 2.73 -0.46 19.09
C ASN A 133 1.99 0.67 18.37
N LEU A 134 2.28 0.88 17.08
CA LEU A 134 1.57 1.84 16.23
C LEU A 134 0.07 1.57 16.23
N PHE A 135 -0.36 0.34 15.94
CA PHE A 135 -1.78 -0.03 15.92
C PHE A 135 -2.49 0.05 17.28
N GLN A 136 -1.77 -0.08 18.40
CA GLN A 136 -2.36 0.07 19.73
C GLN A 136 -2.61 1.52 20.12
N ASN A 137 -1.83 2.47 19.59
CA ASN A 137 -1.90 3.88 19.94
C ASN A 137 -2.51 4.76 18.84
N PHE A 138 -2.66 4.22 17.64
CA PHE A 138 -3.18 4.94 16.50
C PHE A 138 -4.66 4.58 16.29
N ASP A 139 -5.53 5.54 16.57
CA ASP A 139 -6.96 5.39 16.37
C ASP A 139 -7.26 5.48 14.86
N LEU A 140 -7.45 4.32 14.23
CA LEU A 140 -7.64 4.19 12.78
C LEU A 140 -8.98 4.72 12.27
N MET A 141 -9.91 5.04 13.18
CA MET A 141 -11.27 5.44 12.84
C MET A 141 -11.64 6.77 13.51
N LYS A 142 -11.45 7.86 12.77
CA LYS A 142 -12.27 9.06 12.90
C LYS A 142 -13.11 9.24 11.67
#